data_AF-A0A520QQQ7-F1
#
_entry.id   AF-A0A520QQQ7-F1
#
_cell.length_a   1.000
_cell.length_b   1.000
_cell.length_c   1.000
_cell.angle_alpha   90.00
_cell.angle_beta   90.00
_cell.angle_gamma   90.00
#
_symmetry.space_group_name_H-M   'P 1'
#
loop_
_entity.id
_entity.type
_entity.pdbx_description
1 polymer ?
#
loop_
_entity_poly.entity_id
_entity_poly.type
_entity_poly.pdbx_seq_one_letter_code
_entity_poly.pdbx_strand_id
1 'polypeptide(L)'
;MTPFQIIFTPTAAAELGTLPKGLQLEILGDFRGLPQDIRSDEMDKFGRLNRDGHHMFRFRLGNYRVYFERHELGVLIHRILHSKKQLRDFLYRNKLSSSEDRALEENPEFWKLIEKAKSSAC
;
A
#
# COMPACT_ATOMS: atom_id res chain seq x y z
N MET A 1 -3.95 -20.43 18.08
CA MET A 1 -4.02 -19.77 16.76
C MET A 1 -3.60 -18.32 16.94
N THR A 2 -2.56 -17.87 16.27
CA THR A 2 -2.21 -16.44 16.26
C THR A 2 -3.23 -15.69 15.41
N PRO A 3 -3.85 -14.60 15.92
CA PRO A 3 -4.78 -13.80 15.13
C PRO A 3 -4.02 -13.12 13.99
N PHE A 4 -4.66 -13.06 12.82
CA PHE A 4 -4.11 -12.30 11.69
C PHE A 4 -4.14 -10.81 12.01
N GLN A 5 -3.03 -10.13 11.80
CA GLN A 5 -2.87 -8.71 12.11
C GLN A 5 -2.77 -7.87 10.85
N ILE A 6 -3.49 -6.75 10.86
CA ILE A 6 -3.32 -5.67 9.89
C ILE A 6 -2.50 -4.61 10.59
N ILE A 7 -1.23 -4.52 10.23
CA ILE A 7 -0.26 -3.64 10.88
C ILE A 7 -0.09 -2.40 10.00
N PHE A 8 -0.18 -1.22 10.59
CA PHE A 8 0.06 0.04 9.89
C PHE A 8 1.41 0.61 10.34
N THR A 9 2.24 1.04 9.38
CA THR A 9 3.37 1.91 9.73
C THR A 9 2.85 3.23 10.28
N PRO A 10 3.65 4.00 11.06
CA PRO A 10 3.22 5.31 11.56
C PRO A 10 2.79 6.27 10.44
N THR A 11 3.44 6.18 9.27
CA THR A 11 3.04 6.95 8.09
C THR A 11 1.68 6.51 7.57
N ALA A 12 1.45 5.21 7.40
CA ALA A 12 0.16 4.69 6.95
C ALA A 12 -0.98 5.01 7.94
N ALA A 13 -0.71 4.95 9.24
CA ALA A 13 -1.68 5.31 10.28
C ALA A 13 -2.05 6.80 10.21
N ALA A 14 -1.06 7.69 10.03
CA ALA A 14 -1.31 9.11 9.83
C ALA A 14 -2.12 9.38 8.55
N GLU A 15 -1.78 8.72 7.44
CA GLU A 15 -2.51 8.82 6.17
C GLU A 15 -3.96 8.35 6.31
N LEU A 16 -4.20 7.21 6.97
CA LEU A 16 -5.56 6.72 7.28
C LEU A 16 -6.34 7.75 8.11
N GLY A 17 -5.69 8.36 9.11
CA GLY A 17 -6.29 9.37 9.99
C GLY A 17 -6.79 10.61 9.25
N THR A 18 -6.19 10.98 8.13
CA THR A 18 -6.63 12.13 7.30
C THR A 18 -7.88 11.85 6.47
N LEU A 19 -8.29 10.59 6.34
CA LEU A 19 -9.41 10.20 5.49
C LEU A 19 -10.77 10.45 6.16
N PRO A 20 -11.84 10.69 5.38
CA PRO A 20 -13.20 10.69 5.90
C PRO A 20 -13.55 9.37 6.61
N LYS A 21 -14.34 9.44 7.68
CA LYS A 21 -14.66 8.25 8.52
C LYS A 21 -15.28 7.09 7.73
N GLY A 22 -16.17 7.37 6.77
CA GLY A 22 -16.74 6.32 5.93
C GLY A 22 -15.68 5.55 5.15
N LEU A 23 -14.70 6.26 4.59
CA LEU A 23 -13.61 5.64 3.84
C LEU A 23 -12.62 4.90 4.75
N GLN A 24 -12.37 5.40 5.97
CA GLN A 24 -11.58 4.65 6.95
C GLN A 24 -12.22 3.28 7.23
N LEU A 25 -13.54 3.25 7.41
CA LEU A 25 -14.29 2.01 7.66
C LEU A 25 -14.30 1.08 6.44
N GLU A 26 -14.41 1.62 5.24
CA GLU A 26 -14.35 0.86 3.99
C GLU A 26 -12.97 0.17 3.83
N ILE A 27 -11.88 0.94 4.01
CA ILE A 27 -10.51 0.43 3.99
C ILE A 27 -10.33 -0.71 5.02
N LEU A 28 -10.78 -0.48 6.25
CA LEU A 28 -10.68 -1.48 7.32
C LEU A 28 -11.56 -2.71 7.07
N GLY A 29 -12.71 -2.52 6.41
CA GLY A 29 -13.63 -3.59 6.02
C GLY A 29 -13.02 -4.52 4.97
N ASP A 30 -12.47 -3.95 3.90
CA ASP A 30 -11.82 -4.71 2.83
C ASP A 30 -10.58 -5.46 3.33
N PHE A 31 -9.83 -4.88 4.27
CA PHE A 31 -8.71 -5.58 4.88
C PHE A 31 -9.11 -6.78 5.73
N ARG A 32 -10.37 -6.90 6.18
CA ARG A 32 -10.84 -8.14 6.85
C ARG A 32 -10.96 -9.31 5.88
N GLY A 33 -11.05 -9.06 4.56
CA GLY A 33 -11.03 -10.09 3.52
C GLY A 33 -9.61 -10.56 3.15
N LEU A 34 -8.61 -9.70 3.32
CA LEU A 34 -7.20 -10.02 3.02
C LEU A 34 -6.66 -11.32 3.65
N PRO A 35 -6.99 -11.71 4.89
CA PRO A 35 -6.54 -12.97 5.46
C PRO A 35 -6.98 -14.19 4.64
N GLN A 36 -8.18 -14.16 4.06
CA GLN A 36 -8.66 -15.22 3.18
C GLN A 36 -7.90 -15.18 1.85
N ASP A 37 -7.79 -14.00 1.26
CA ASP A 37 -7.13 -13.77 -0.03
C ASP A 37 -5.66 -14.20 -0.05
N ILE A 38 -4.94 -13.90 1.04
CA ILE A 38 -3.52 -14.24 1.21
C ILE A 38 -3.36 -15.74 1.46
N ARG A 39 -4.30 -16.38 2.16
CA ARG A 39 -4.27 -17.83 2.45
C ARG A 39 -4.61 -18.67 1.22
N SER A 40 -5.49 -18.16 0.35
CA SER A 40 -5.93 -18.85 -0.87
C SER A 40 -4.98 -18.66 -2.05
N ASP A 41 -3.86 -17.94 -1.86
CA ASP A 41 -2.94 -17.49 -2.91
C ASP A 41 -3.61 -16.70 -4.05
N GLU A 42 -4.80 -16.15 -3.81
CA GLU A 42 -5.51 -15.25 -4.72
C GLU A 42 -4.89 -13.84 -4.71
N MET A 43 -3.57 -13.75 -4.65
CA MET A 43 -2.88 -12.47 -4.68
C MET A 43 -2.84 -11.86 -6.09
N ASP A 44 -3.29 -12.60 -7.11
CA ASP A 44 -3.36 -12.15 -8.51
C ASP A 44 -4.34 -10.99 -8.70
N LYS A 45 -5.30 -10.82 -7.78
CA LYS A 45 -6.21 -9.66 -7.80
C LYS A 45 -5.57 -8.35 -7.34
N PHE A 46 -4.38 -8.40 -6.74
CA PHE A 46 -3.63 -7.21 -6.35
C PHE A 46 -2.59 -6.87 -7.41
N GLY A 47 -2.36 -5.57 -7.61
CA GLY A 47 -1.20 -5.13 -8.37
C GLY A 47 0.08 -5.53 -7.62
N ARG A 48 1.08 -6.05 -8.32
CA ARG A 48 2.37 -6.43 -7.74
C ARG A 48 3.44 -5.48 -8.22
N LEU A 49 4.37 -5.13 -7.33
CA LEU A 49 5.56 -4.39 -7.66
C LEU A 49 6.73 -5.16 -7.06
N ASN A 50 7.73 -5.49 -7.88
CA ASN A 50 8.90 -6.22 -7.44
C ASN A 50 10.17 -5.41 -7.73
N ARG A 51 11.03 -5.26 -6.74
CA ARG A 51 12.33 -4.62 -6.95
C ARG A 51 13.37 -5.20 -6.00
N ASP A 52 14.50 -5.63 -6.55
CA ASP A 52 15.67 -6.06 -5.77
C ASP A 52 15.31 -7.10 -4.68
N GLY A 53 14.35 -7.99 -4.94
CA GLY A 53 13.86 -8.99 -3.99
C GLY A 53 12.77 -8.52 -3.02
N HIS A 54 12.39 -7.24 -3.06
CA HIS A 54 11.25 -6.70 -2.31
C HIS A 54 9.95 -6.90 -3.08
N HIS A 55 8.99 -7.56 -2.42
CA HIS A 55 7.66 -7.81 -2.95
C HIS A 55 6.65 -6.87 -2.29
N MET A 56 6.06 -5.98 -3.09
CA MET A 56 5.01 -5.07 -2.65
C MET A 56 3.72 -5.38 -3.40
N PHE A 57 2.62 -5.36 -2.66
CA PHE A 57 1.29 -5.50 -3.22
C PHE A 57 0.55 -4.18 -3.15
N ARG A 58 -0.37 -4.00 -4.09
CA ARG A 58 -1.19 -2.82 -4.19
C ARG A 58 -2.65 -3.18 -4.36
N PHE A 59 -3.46 -2.64 -3.45
CA PHE A 59 -4.90 -2.67 -3.51
C PHE A 59 -5.46 -1.32 -3.96
N ARG A 60 -6.40 -1.33 -4.92
CA ARG A 60 -7.10 -0.13 -5.40
C ARG A 60 -8.46 -0.08 -4.72
N LEU A 61 -8.71 0.97 -3.96
CA LEU A 61 -9.99 1.23 -3.31
C LEU A 61 -10.53 2.58 -3.74
N GLY A 62 -11.47 2.57 -4.69
CA GLY A 62 -11.99 3.79 -5.30
C GLY A 62 -10.87 4.69 -5.83
N ASN A 63 -10.67 5.86 -5.19
CA ASN A 63 -9.62 6.81 -5.55
C ASN A 63 -8.30 6.60 -4.79
N TYR A 64 -8.18 5.60 -3.93
CA TYR A 64 -7.01 5.36 -3.09
C TYR A 64 -6.26 4.11 -3.54
N ARG A 65 -4.94 4.14 -3.32
CA ARG A 65 -4.04 3.00 -3.54
C ARG A 65 -3.35 2.70 -2.23
N VAL A 66 -3.56 1.50 -1.73
CA VAL A 66 -2.92 0.97 -0.54
C VAL A 66 -1.73 0.12 -0.98
N TYR A 67 -0.55 0.40 -0.43
CA TYR A 67 0.65 -0.40 -0.65
C TYR A 67 0.98 -1.16 0.63
N PHE A 68 1.13 -2.48 0.52
CA PHE A 68 1.35 -3.37 1.65
C PHE A 68 2.24 -4.55 1.28
N GLU A 69 2.87 -5.17 2.27
CA GLU A 69 3.62 -6.42 2.11
C GLU A 69 3.10 -7.51 3.06
N ARG A 70 3.44 -8.76 2.75
CA ARG A 70 3.18 -9.88 3.67
C ARG A 70 4.07 -9.72 4.91
N HIS A 71 3.49 -9.98 6.08
CA HIS A 71 4.19 -9.97 7.37
C HIS A 71 3.93 -11.30 8.08
N GLU A 72 4.84 -11.74 8.96
CA GLU A 72 4.72 -13.02 9.68
C GLU A 72 3.40 -13.13 10.46
N LEU A 73 2.90 -12.00 10.98
CA LEU A 73 1.65 -11.89 11.71
C LEU A 73 0.42 -11.60 10.82
N GLY A 74 0.62 -11.28 9.54
CA GLY A 74 -0.46 -10.91 8.61
C GLY A 74 0.01 -10.02 7.47
N VAL A 75 -0.33 -8.73 7.52
CA VAL A 75 0.10 -7.72 6.53
C VAL A 75 0.65 -6.47 7.19
N LEU A 76 1.61 -5.85 6.53
CA LEU A 76 2.15 -4.54 6.89
C LEU A 76 1.81 -3.52 5.80
N ILE A 77 0.99 -2.54 6.16
CA ILE A 77 0.57 -1.44 5.29
C ILE A 77 1.59 -0.32 5.40
N HIS A 78 2.20 0.01 4.26
CA HIS A 78 3.21 1.04 4.18
C HIS A 78 2.63 2.41 3.90
N ARG A 79 1.67 2.49 2.96
CA ARG A 79 1.12 3.76 2.46
C ARG A 79 -0.32 3.65 1.98
N ILE A 80 -1.08 4.74 2.11
CA ILE A 80 -2.43 4.93 1.58
C ILE A 80 -2.46 6.24 0.79
N LEU A 81 -2.32 6.14 -0.54
CA LEU A 81 -2.16 7.31 -1.41
C LEU A 81 -3.44 7.64 -2.18
N HIS A 82 -3.84 8.92 -2.15
CA HIS A 82 -4.90 9.40 -3.04
C HIS A 82 -4.40 9.51 -4.49
N SER A 83 -5.05 8.79 -5.40
CA SER A 83 -4.67 8.66 -6.81
C SER A 83 -4.57 10.00 -7.54
N LYS A 84 -5.53 10.91 -7.32
CA LYS A 84 -5.58 12.21 -8.02
C LYS A 84 -4.77 13.34 -7.36
N LYS A 85 -4.26 13.13 -6.15
CA LYS A 85 -3.51 14.13 -5.38
C LYS A 85 -2.10 13.60 -5.17
N GLN A 86 -1.89 12.89 -4.06
CA GLN A 86 -0.58 12.38 -3.63
C GLN A 86 0.16 11.59 -4.72
N LEU A 87 -0.50 10.65 -5.40
CA LEU A 87 0.17 9.88 -6.46
C LEU A 87 0.44 10.74 -7.69
N ARG A 88 -0.51 11.57 -8.11
CA ARG A 88 -0.32 12.46 -9.28
C ARG A 88 0.81 13.46 -9.04
N ASP A 89 0.88 14.04 -7.84
CA ASP A 89 1.94 14.96 -7.42
C ASP A 89 3.30 14.25 -7.36
N PHE A 90 3.33 12.97 -6.95
CA PHE A 90 4.53 12.15 -7.02
C PHE A 90 4.98 11.91 -8.46
N LEU A 91 4.08 11.48 -9.35
CA LEU A 91 4.36 11.23 -10.76
C LEU A 91 4.87 12.49 -11.46
N TYR A 92 4.23 13.62 -11.21
CA TYR A 92 4.61 14.92 -11.76
C TYR A 92 6.03 15.33 -11.35
N ARG A 93 6.35 15.24 -10.04
CA ARG A 93 7.70 15.57 -9.53
C ARG A 93 8.78 14.65 -10.08
N ASN A 94 8.43 13.41 -10.38
CA ASN A 94 9.35 12.41 -10.92
C ASN A 94 9.32 12.32 -12.46
N LYS A 95 8.64 13.26 -13.15
CA LYS A 95 8.52 13.30 -14.61
C LYS A 95 8.02 11.99 -15.23
N LEU A 96 7.15 11.27 -14.53
CA LEU A 96 6.52 10.05 -15.02
C LEU A 96 5.24 10.41 -15.80
N SER A 97 5.13 9.95 -17.04
CA SER A 97 4.08 10.34 -17.98
C SER A 97 2.70 9.74 -17.68
N SER A 98 2.64 8.58 -17.00
CA SER A 98 1.41 7.90 -16.57
C SER A 98 1.68 6.94 -15.41
N SER A 99 0.65 6.61 -14.62
CA SER A 99 0.74 5.59 -13.55
C SER A 99 0.70 4.16 -14.09
N GLU A 100 1.50 3.84 -15.10
CA GLU A 100 1.72 2.43 -15.41
C GLU A 100 2.42 1.82 -14.20
N ASP A 101 1.89 0.71 -13.68
CA ASP A 101 2.41 0.04 -12.48
C ASP A 101 3.92 -0.23 -12.61
N ARG A 102 4.35 -0.56 -13.83
CA ARG A 102 5.73 -0.73 -14.25
C ARG A 102 6.59 0.52 -14.05
N ALA A 103 6.07 1.71 -14.36
CA ALA A 103 6.80 2.97 -14.19
C ALA A 103 7.02 3.32 -12.70
N LEU A 104 6.10 2.91 -11.83
CA LEU A 104 6.28 3.06 -10.38
C LEU A 104 7.27 2.03 -9.83
N GLU A 105 7.21 0.79 -10.32
CA GLU A 105 8.11 -0.30 -9.94
C GLU A 105 9.57 -0.02 -10.32
N GLU A 106 9.80 0.50 -11.52
CA GLU A 106 11.15 0.85 -12.01
C GLU A 106 11.71 2.12 -11.36
N ASN A 107 10.87 2.95 -10.73
CA ASN A 107 11.30 4.22 -10.14
C ASN A 107 11.87 4.06 -8.71
N PRO A 108 13.16 4.33 -8.48
CA PRO A 108 13.79 4.18 -7.16
C PRO A 108 13.25 5.16 -6.10
N GLU A 109 12.79 6.36 -6.50
CA GLU A 109 12.20 7.33 -5.56
C GLU A 109 10.86 6.85 -5.00
N PHE A 110 10.15 5.99 -5.72
CA PHE A 110 8.92 5.38 -5.21
C PHE A 110 9.24 4.42 -4.06
N TRP A 111 10.26 3.58 -4.22
CA TRP A 111 10.70 2.64 -3.19
C TRP A 111 11.28 3.37 -1.97
N LYS A 112 12.09 4.42 -2.15
CA LYS A 112 12.54 5.29 -1.04
C LYS A 112 11.38 5.90 -0.26
N LEU A 113 10.29 6.26 -0.96
CA LEU A 113 9.08 6.81 -0.34
C LEU A 113 8.35 5.77 0.52
N ILE A 114 8.36 4.49 0.13
CA ILE A 114 7.85 3.37 0.93
C ILE A 114 8.81 3.08 2.10
N GLU A 115 10.11 2.98 1.86
CA GLU A 115 11.12 2.68 2.87
C GLU A 115 11.14 3.72 3.99
N LYS A 116 11.02 5.00 3.65
CA LYS A 116 10.89 6.08 4.65
C LYS A 116 9.72 5.84 5.60
N ALA A 117 8.61 5.27 5.11
CA ALA A 117 7.48 4.92 5.96
C ALA A 117 7.78 3.73 6.89
N LYS A 118 8.65 2.80 6.47
CA LYS A 118 9.15 1.72 7.34
C LYS A 118 10.05 2.25 8.44
N SER A 119 11.00 3.14 8.12
CA SER A 119 12.01 3.64 9.07
C SER A 119 11.43 4.50 10.18
N SER A 120 10.28 5.13 9.98
CA SER A 120 9.58 5.88 11.04
C SER A 120 8.87 4.99 12.07
N ALA A 121 8.93 3.66 11.93
CA ALA A 121 8.40 2.70 12.89
C ALA A 121 9.41 2.31 14.00
N CYS A 122 10.57 2.97 14.06
CA CYS A 122 11.54 2.86 15.15
C CYS A 122 11.41 4.01 16.15
#